data_AF-A0A5K1ASS6-F1
#
_entry.id   AF-A0A5K1ASS6-F1
#
_cell.length_a   1.000
_cell.length_b   1.000
_cell.length_c   1.000
_cell.angle_alpha   90.00
_cell.angle_beta   90.00
_cell.angle_gamma   90.00
#
_symmetry.space_group_name_H-M   'P 1'
#
loop_
_entity.id
_entity.type
_entity.pdbx_description
1 polymer ?
#
loop_
_entity_poly.entity_id
_entity_poly.type
_entity_poly.pdbx_seq_one_letter_code
_entity_poly.pdbx_strand_id
1 'polypeptide(L)' 'TKSMRKEGGMKVIEAAIAKLGLRHKEHIEAYGKGNERRLTGRHETADINTFVW' A
#
# COMPACT_ATOMS: atom_id res chain seq x y z
N THR A 1 -7.83 -11.35 -4.52
CA THR A 1 -8.92 -12.34 -4.30
C THR A 1 -9.25 -13.05 -5.61
N LYS A 2 -10.12 -14.08 -5.61
CA LYS A 2 -10.52 -14.77 -6.86
C LYS A 2 -11.10 -13.81 -7.92
N SER A 3 -11.84 -12.79 -7.52
CA SER A 3 -12.42 -11.78 -8.43
C SER A 3 -11.38 -10.88 -9.09
N MET A 4 -10.28 -10.55 -8.41
CA MET A 4 -9.18 -9.75 -8.98
C MET A 4 -8.46 -10.46 -10.14
N ARG A 5 -8.53 -11.79 -10.22
CA ARG A 5 -7.87 -12.61 -11.25
C ARG A 5 -8.77 -12.97 -12.43
N LYS A 6 -10.01 -12.49 -12.43
CA LYS A 6 -10.97 -12.68 -13.53
C LYS A 6 -10.96 -11.45 -14.44
N GLU A 7 -11.62 -11.56 -15.58
CA GLU A 7 -11.89 -10.42 -16.46
C GLU A 7 -12.58 -9.29 -15.70
N GLY A 8 -12.16 -8.04 -15.95
CA GLY A 8 -12.60 -6.87 -15.17
C GLY A 8 -11.98 -6.75 -13.77
N GLY A 9 -11.08 -7.67 -13.38
CA GLY A 9 -10.45 -7.71 -12.07
C GLY A 9 -9.65 -6.45 -11.71
N MET A 10 -9.16 -5.71 -12.71
CA MET A 10 -8.42 -4.45 -12.50
C MET A 10 -9.22 -3.45 -11.68
N LYS A 11 -10.51 -3.24 -11.98
CA LYS A 11 -11.38 -2.33 -11.20
C LYS A 11 -11.48 -2.74 -9.73
N VAL A 12 -11.45 -4.05 -9.45
CA VAL A 12 -11.49 -4.59 -8.09
C VAL A 12 -10.15 -4.35 -7.38
N ILE A 13 -9.03 -4.42 -8.11
CA ILE A 13 -7.70 -4.11 -7.60
C ILE A 13 -7.61 -2.62 -7.23
N GLU A 14 -7.99 -1.72 -8.14
CA GLU A 14 -7.96 -0.27 -7.89
C GLU A 14 -8.83 0.11 -6.68
N ALA A 15 -10.04 -0.45 -6.58
CA ALA A 15 -10.92 -0.23 -5.43
C ALA A 15 -10.31 -0.77 -4.11
N ALA A 16 -9.54 -1.86 -4.17
CA ALA A 16 -8.85 -2.38 -2.99
C ALA A 16 -7.64 -1.51 -2.61
N ILE A 17 -6.87 -1.03 -3.59
CA ILE A 17 -5.74 -0.12 -3.36
C ILE A 17 -6.20 1.19 -2.74
N ALA A 18 -7.32 1.77 -3.21
CA ALA A 18 -7.91 2.95 -2.59
C ALA A 18 -8.23 2.72 -1.09
N LYS A 19 -8.76 1.54 -0.73
CA LYS A 19 -9.01 1.17 0.68
C LYS A 19 -7.72 0.99 1.49
N LEU A 20 -6.63 0.52 0.87
CA LEU A 20 -5.33 0.43 1.53
C LEU A 20 -4.78 1.82 1.85
N GLY A 21 -4.91 2.77 0.93
CA GLY A 21 -4.49 4.15 1.15
C GLY A 21 -5.20 4.82 2.33
N LEU A 22 -6.50 4.57 2.50
CA LEU A 22 -7.28 5.09 3.63
C LEU A 22 -6.79 4.59 5.00
N ARG A 23 -6.14 3.42 5.05
CA ARG A 23 -5.66 2.78 6.28
C ARG A 23 -4.14 2.75 6.37
N HIS A 24 -3.45 3.54 5.54
CA HIS A 24 -1.99 3.54 5.43
C HIS A 24 -1.31 3.68 6.78
N LYS A 25 -1.73 4.66 7.59
CA LYS A 25 -1.12 4.92 8.90
C LYS A 25 -1.23 3.74 9.86
N GLU A 26 -2.43 3.15 9.99
CA GLU A 26 -2.67 1.97 10.83
C GLU A 26 -1.82 0.77 10.38
N HIS A 27 -1.68 0.57 9.07
CA HIS A 27 -0.87 -0.51 8.53
C HIS A 27 0.63 -0.28 8.79
N ILE A 28 1.14 0.94 8.59
CA ILE A 28 2.55 1.28 8.85
C ILE A 28 2.94 0.98 10.30
N GLU A 29 2.07 1.28 11.27
CA GLU A 29 2.30 0.98 12.69
C GLU A 29 2.48 -0.53 12.93
N ALA A 30 1.82 -1.38 12.14
CA ALA A 30 1.90 -2.84 12.25
C ALA A 30 3.00 -3.47 11.38
N TYR A 31 3.52 -2.77 10.37
CA TYR A 31 4.48 -3.33 9.39
C TYR A 31 5.90 -3.53 9.93
N GLY A 32 6.14 -3.15 11.18
CA GLY A 32 7.37 -3.42 11.89
C GLY A 32 8.12 -2.16 12.31
N LYS A 33 8.68 -2.22 13.52
CA LYS A 33 9.50 -1.16 14.10
C LYS A 33 10.80 -0.98 13.28
N GLY A 34 11.22 0.25 13.04
CA GLY A 34 12.45 0.55 12.30
C GLY A 34 12.22 0.86 10.82
N ASN A 35 11.00 0.70 10.31
CA ASN A 35 10.68 0.98 8.91
C ASN A 35 10.88 2.45 8.53
N GLU A 36 10.87 3.37 9.49
CA GLU A 36 11.17 4.79 9.26
C GLU A 36 12.58 5.03 8.70
N ARG A 37 13.53 4.11 8.92
CA ARG A 37 14.89 4.18 8.35
C ARG A 37 14.96 3.69 6.91
N ARG A 38 13.96 2.92 6.47
CA ARG A 38 13.92 2.30 5.14
C ARG A 38 13.00 3.06 4.20
N LEU A 39 11.76 3.31 4.62
CA LEU A 39 10.69 3.95 3.84
C LEU A 39 10.91 5.46 3.77
N THR A 40 11.88 5.87 2.96
CA THR A 40 12.39 7.26 2.90
C THR A 40 12.09 7.94 1.57
N GLY A 41 11.42 7.26 0.64
CA GLY A 41 11.25 7.75 -0.74
C GLY A 41 12.49 7.52 -1.63
N ARG A 42 13.56 6.91 -1.09
CA ARG A 42 14.81 6.62 -1.80
C ARG A 42 15.02 5.11 -1.91
N HIS A 43 15.93 4.70 -2.80
CA HIS A 43 16.35 3.31 -2.93
C HIS A 43 15.16 2.35 -3.11
N GLU A 44 14.33 2.64 -4.11
CA GLU A 44 13.17 1.80 -4.48
C GLU A 44 12.12 1.66 -3.35
N THR A 45 12.03 2.68 -2.49
CA THR A 45 10.99 2.78 -1.46
C THR A 45 10.19 4.06 -1.59
N ALA A 46 8.93 4.02 -1.14
CA ALA A 46 8.12 5.21 -0.93
C ALA A 46 8.44 5.85 0.43
N ASP A 47 8.11 7.13 0.58
CA ASP A 47 8.13 7.83 1.87
C ASP A 47 7.10 7.21 2.84
N ILE A 48 7.48 7.03 4.10
CA ILE A 48 6.64 6.36 5.11
C ILE A 48 5.31 7.09 5.35
N ASN A 49 5.23 8.40 5.11
CA ASN A 49 4.03 9.19 5.35
C ASN A 49 3.14 9.32 4.11
N THR A 50 3.62 8.88 2.95
CA THR A 50 2.95 9.08 1.65
C THR A 50 2.54 7.74 1.05
N PHE A 51 1.25 7.54 0.83
CA PHE A 51 0.75 6.38 0.09
C PHE A 51 0.72 6.67 -1.42
N VAL A 52 1.44 5.88 -2.21
CA VAL A 52 1.50 5.96 -3.69
C VAL A 52 1.38 4.55 -4.28
N TRP A 53 0.77 4.42 -5.46
CA TRP A 53 0.59 3.17 -6.18
C TRP A 53 0.60 3.38 -7.69
#